data_AF-X7Z475-F1
#
_entry.id   AF-X7Z475-F1
#
_cell.length_a   1.000
_cell.length_b   1.000
_cell.length_c   1.000
_cell.angle_alpha   90.00
_cell.angle_beta   90.00
_cell.angle_gamma   90.00
#
_symmetry.space_group_name_H-M   'P 1'
#
loop_
_entity.id
_entity.type
_entity.pdbx_description
1 polymer ?
#
loop_
_entity_poly.entity_id
_entity_poly.type
_entity_poly.pdbx_seq_one_letter_code
_entity_poly.pdbx_strand_id
1 'polypeptide(L)'
;MDYLALILLGIIVILGIVLTLGIEDTSHYEYRNTVGVWFRSLATFHPNVRAITSAPFLYQLHAAAAWAIFIVWPFSRLVHAWSYPLWYLWRPYIVIRSRVADRPHEPGTSGRRWRKIGVPY
;
A
#
# COMPACT_ATOMS: atom_id res chain seq x y z
N MET A 1 10.72 10.04 9.58
CA MET A 1 10.06 9.55 8.35
C MET A 1 8.71 10.19 8.11
N ASP A 2 7.87 10.39 9.12
CA ASP A 2 6.51 10.93 8.93
C ASP A 2 6.48 12.34 8.30
N TYR A 3 7.27 13.30 8.81
CA TYR A 3 7.35 14.64 8.21
C TYR A 3 7.87 14.62 6.76
N LEU A 4 8.85 13.77 6.46
CA LEU A 4 9.35 13.58 5.09
C LEU A 4 8.24 13.06 4.17
N ALA A 5 7.48 12.05 4.61
CA ALA A 5 6.36 11.51 3.85
C ALA A 5 5.26 12.56 3.62
N LEU A 6 4.94 13.38 4.63
CA LEU A 6 3.97 14.47 4.51
C LEU A 6 4.44 15.58 3.56
N ILE A 7 5.72 15.96 3.61
CA ILE A 7 6.30 16.94 2.68
C ILE A 7 6.25 16.42 1.24
N LEU A 8 6.68 15.17 1.01
CA LEU A 8 6.61 14.53 -0.30
C LEU A 8 5.16 14.43 -0.81
N LEU A 9 4.22 14.10 0.08
CA LEU A 9 2.80 14.06 -0.24
C LEU A 9 2.27 15.45 -0.62
N GLY A 10 2.67 16.50 0.09
CA GLY A 10 2.35 17.88 -0.27
C GLY A 10 2.91 18.26 -1.65
N ILE A 11 4.18 17.93 -1.91
CA ILE A 11 4.83 18.18 -3.20
C ILE A 11 4.08 17.49 -4.36
N ILE A 12 3.78 16.19 -4.24
CA ILE A 12 3.11 15.47 -5.32
C ILE A 12 1.71 16.01 -5.58
N VAL A 13 0.96 16.38 -4.53
CA VAL A 13 -0.39 16.95 -4.65
C VAL A 13 -0.34 18.30 -5.35
N ILE A 14 0.56 19.19 -4.92
CA ILE A 14 0.72 20.51 -5.54
C ILE A 14 1.13 20.37 -7.00
N LEU A 15 2.11 19.51 -7.31
CA LEU A 15 2.52 19.24 -8.68
C LEU A 15 1.35 18.71 -9.52
N GLY A 16 0.55 17.79 -8.98
CA GLY A 16 -0.62 17.24 -9.67
C GLY A 16 -1.64 18.33 -10.01
N ILE A 17 -1.97 19.18 -9.03
CA ILE A 17 -2.90 20.31 -9.22
C ILE A 17 -2.36 21.28 -10.28
N VAL A 18 -1.08 21.63 -10.23
CA VAL A 18 -0.44 22.53 -11.22
C VAL A 18 -0.48 21.93 -12.62
N LEU A 19 -0.25 20.62 -12.77
CA LEU A 19 -0.32 19.95 -14.06
C LEU A 19 -1.74 19.95 -14.63
N THR A 20 -2.75 19.65 -13.80
CA THR A 20 -4.17 19.62 -14.21
C THR A 20 -4.69 21.02 -14.56
N LEU A 21 -4.39 22.04 -13.75
CA LEU A 21 -4.94 23.38 -13.95
C LEU A 21 -4.11 24.25 -14.90
N GLY A 22 -2.80 24.06 -14.93
CA GLY A 22 -1.89 24.96 -15.67
C GLY A 22 -1.55 24.47 -17.06
N ILE A 23 -1.06 23.23 -17.19
CA ILE A 23 -0.45 22.76 -18.44
C ILE A 23 -1.49 22.18 -19.39
N GLU A 24 -2.44 21.38 -18.87
CA GLU A 24 -3.46 20.74 -19.70
C GLU A 24 -4.36 21.76 -20.39
N ASP A 25 -4.75 22.83 -19.68
CA ASP A 25 -5.66 23.86 -20.19
C ASP A 25 -4.96 24.89 -21.11
N THR A 26 -3.69 25.23 -20.85
CA THR A 26 -3.00 26.29 -21.60
C THR A 26 -2.26 25.80 -22.84
N SER A 27 -1.82 24.53 -22.87
CA SER A 27 -0.88 24.04 -23.91
C SER A 27 -1.44 22.94 -24.82
N HIS A 28 -2.69 22.50 -24.64
CA HIS A 28 -3.28 21.33 -25.32
C HIS A 28 -2.39 20.07 -25.27
N TYR A 29 -1.48 20.00 -24.29
CA TYR A 29 -0.53 18.91 -24.20
C TYR A 29 -1.23 17.64 -23.71
N GLU A 30 -1.35 16.65 -24.60
CA GLU A 30 -1.97 15.37 -24.25
C GLU A 30 -0.96 14.43 -23.56
N TYR A 31 -0.93 14.50 -22.22
CA TYR A 31 -0.04 13.67 -21.39
C TYR A 31 -0.23 12.15 -21.57
N ARG A 32 -1.38 11.73 -22.10
CA ARG A 32 -1.72 10.32 -22.33
C ARG A 32 -0.81 9.66 -23.38
N ASN A 33 -0.31 10.46 -24.33
CA ASN A 33 0.55 9.99 -25.42
C ASN A 33 2.03 9.83 -24.99
N THR A 34 2.40 10.30 -23.81
CA THR A 34 3.77 10.28 -23.29
C THR A 34 3.82 9.57 -21.95
N VAL A 35 3.36 10.23 -20.87
CA VAL A 35 3.34 9.71 -19.50
C VAL A 35 2.47 8.46 -19.42
N GLY A 36 1.32 8.46 -20.09
CA GLY A 36 0.45 7.29 -20.15
C GLY A 36 1.08 6.09 -20.86
N VAL A 37 1.81 6.33 -21.95
CA VAL A 37 2.53 5.26 -22.67
C VAL A 37 3.69 4.73 -21.82
N TRP A 38 4.47 5.62 -21.22
CA TRP A 38 5.56 5.26 -20.31
C TRP A 38 5.06 4.44 -19.11
N PHE A 39 4.01 4.89 -18.42
CA PHE A 39 3.49 4.18 -17.24
C PHE A 39 3.02 2.75 -17.58
N ARG A 40 2.31 2.57 -18.70
CA ARG A 40 1.90 1.23 -19.19
C ARG A 40 3.09 0.35 -19.52
N SER A 41 4.15 0.92 -20.10
CA SER A 41 5.37 0.19 -20.47
C SER A 41 6.10 -0.41 -19.27
N LEU A 42 5.95 0.19 -18.08
CA LEU A 42 6.47 -0.36 -16.84
C LEU A 42 5.71 -1.62 -16.42
N ALA A 43 4.39 -1.64 -16.57
CA ALA A 43 3.55 -2.80 -16.25
C ALA A 43 3.80 -3.98 -17.19
N THR A 44 4.21 -3.73 -18.43
CA THR A 44 4.61 -4.77 -19.40
C THR A 44 6.08 -5.17 -19.29
N PHE A 45 6.82 -4.66 -18.29
CA PHE A 45 8.26 -4.90 -18.09
C PHE A 45 9.14 -4.51 -19.29
N HIS A 46 8.68 -3.61 -20.16
CA HIS A 46 9.42 -3.09 -21.31
C HIS A 46 9.46 -1.56 -21.25
N PRO A 47 10.29 -0.97 -20.37
CA PRO A 47 10.25 0.46 -20.06
C PRO A 47 10.61 1.32 -21.28
N ASN A 48 9.66 2.13 -21.75
CA ASN A 48 9.90 3.11 -22.81
C ASN A 48 10.33 4.46 -22.19
N VAL A 49 11.64 4.59 -21.94
CA VAL A 49 12.23 5.82 -21.35
C VAL A 49 12.02 7.04 -22.25
N ARG A 50 12.03 6.87 -23.57
CA ARG A 50 11.87 7.97 -24.53
C ARG A 50 10.53 8.69 -24.32
N ALA A 51 9.46 7.93 -24.06
CA ALA A 51 8.11 8.47 -23.86
C ALA A 51 7.99 9.42 -22.66
N ILE A 52 8.72 9.20 -21.57
CA ILE A 52 8.71 10.13 -20.42
C ILE A 52 9.69 11.29 -20.62
N THR A 53 10.83 11.07 -21.27
CA THR A 53 11.81 12.14 -21.52
C THR A 53 11.32 13.19 -22.51
N SER A 54 10.37 12.84 -23.39
CA SER A 54 9.70 13.80 -24.28
C SER A 54 8.60 14.61 -23.59
N ALA A 55 8.23 14.28 -22.35
CA ALA A 55 7.23 15.04 -21.61
C ALA A 55 7.81 16.33 -21.01
N PRO A 56 6.99 17.39 -20.84
CA PRO A 56 7.41 18.59 -20.12
C PRO A 56 7.95 18.24 -18.72
N PHE A 57 8.93 19.01 -18.27
CA PHE A 57 9.68 18.72 -17.04
C PHE A 57 8.79 18.49 -15.81
N LEU A 58 7.70 19.25 -15.66
CA LEU A 58 6.79 19.12 -14.52
C LEU A 58 6.13 17.73 -14.45
N TYR A 59 5.83 17.08 -15.59
CA TYR A 59 5.33 15.70 -15.59
C TYR A 59 6.40 14.70 -15.15
N GLN A 60 7.65 14.91 -15.58
CA GLN A 60 8.78 14.07 -15.16
C GLN A 60 9.03 14.21 -13.65
N LEU A 61 8.96 15.44 -13.13
CA LEU A 61 9.11 15.74 -11.71
C LEU A 61 7.98 15.12 -10.88
N HIS A 62 6.73 15.21 -11.34
CA HIS A 62 5.60 14.58 -10.67
C HIS A 62 5.73 13.05 -10.65
N ALA A 63 6.14 12.43 -11.76
CA ALA A 63 6.41 11.00 -11.83
C ALA A 63 7.57 10.57 -10.89
N ALA A 64 8.63 11.37 -10.80
CA ALA A 64 9.74 11.11 -9.88
C ALA A 64 9.30 11.23 -8.40
N ALA A 65 8.46 12.22 -8.08
CA ALA A 65 7.88 12.36 -6.74
C ALA A 65 7.02 11.14 -6.35
N ALA A 66 6.26 10.57 -7.30
CA ALA A 66 5.50 9.35 -7.07
C ALA A 66 6.42 8.18 -6.66
N TRP A 67 7.51 7.96 -7.38
CA TRP A 67 8.49 6.91 -7.03
C TRP A 67 9.16 7.16 -5.67
N ALA A 68 9.48 8.41 -5.35
CA ALA A 68 10.02 8.76 -4.04
C ALA A 68 9.04 8.40 -2.90
N ILE A 69 7.74 8.64 -3.09
CA ILE A 69 6.72 8.23 -2.13
C ILE A 69 6.68 6.71 -2.00
N PHE A 70 6.69 5.96 -3.11
CA PHE A 70 6.71 4.48 -3.06
C PHE A 70 7.92 3.93 -2.28
N ILE A 71 9.09 4.55 -2.40
CA ILE A 71 10.29 4.17 -1.64
C ILE A 71 10.12 4.45 -0.14
N VAL A 72 9.56 5.61 0.23
CA VAL A 72 9.37 6.01 1.63
C VAL A 72 8.16 5.30 2.28
N TRP A 73 7.19 4.85 1.49
CA TRP A 73 5.92 4.28 1.93
C TRP A 73 6.08 3.23 3.03
N PRO A 74 6.84 2.12 2.86
CA PRO A 74 6.90 1.06 3.87
C PRO A 74 7.54 1.49 5.19
N PHE A 75 8.23 2.63 5.22
CA PHE A 75 8.95 3.16 6.39
C PHE A 75 8.23 4.31 7.08
N SER A 76 7.00 4.63 6.65
CA SER A 76 6.21 5.76 7.17
C SER A 76 4.82 5.32 7.58
N ARG A 77 4.06 6.20 8.25
CA ARG A 77 2.65 5.95 8.57
C ARG A 77 1.73 5.74 7.36
N LEU A 78 2.18 6.00 6.12
CA LEU A 78 1.42 5.72 4.90
C LEU A 78 1.07 4.23 4.74
N VAL A 79 1.77 3.33 5.44
CA VAL A 79 1.41 1.90 5.51
C VAL A 79 -0.04 1.67 5.95
N HIS A 80 -0.66 2.61 6.67
CA HIS A 80 -2.06 2.50 7.09
C HIS A 80 -3.03 2.38 5.90
N ALA A 81 -2.63 2.84 4.70
CA ALA A 81 -3.45 2.74 3.50
C ALA A 81 -3.78 1.28 3.14
N TRP A 82 -2.94 0.31 3.54
CA TRP A 82 -3.21 -1.14 3.36
C TRP A 82 -4.23 -1.69 4.36
N SER A 83 -4.42 -1.03 5.50
CA SER A 83 -5.31 -1.49 6.58
C SER A 83 -6.71 -0.90 6.46
N TYR A 84 -7.17 -0.56 5.24
CA TYR A 84 -8.49 0.03 5.06
C TYR A 84 -9.58 -0.97 5.47
N PRO A 85 -10.44 -0.65 6.46
CA PRO A 85 -11.37 -1.60 7.05
C PRO A 85 -12.62 -1.82 6.19
N LEU A 86 -12.49 -2.12 4.89
CA LEU A 86 -13.66 -2.36 4.02
C LEU A 86 -14.55 -3.47 4.56
N TRP A 87 -13.95 -4.48 5.18
CA TRP A 87 -14.65 -5.62 5.76
C TRP A 87 -15.50 -5.26 6.99
N TYR A 88 -15.28 -4.11 7.62
CA TYR A 88 -16.09 -3.69 8.78
C TYR A 88 -17.57 -3.49 8.41
N LEU A 89 -17.88 -3.19 7.15
CA LEU A 89 -19.26 -3.05 6.68
C LEU A 89 -20.07 -4.35 6.85
N TRP A 90 -19.41 -5.50 6.82
CA TRP A 90 -20.04 -6.83 7.02
C TRP A 90 -19.62 -7.49 8.34
N ARG A 91 -18.89 -6.77 9.20
CA ARG A 91 -18.38 -7.34 10.46
C ARG A 91 -19.52 -7.46 11.47
N PRO A 92 -19.72 -8.63 12.10
CA PRO A 92 -20.64 -8.76 13.23
C PRO A 92 -20.31 -7.78 14.35
N TYR A 93 -21.33 -7.17 14.96
CA TYR A 93 -21.14 -6.21 16.06
C TYR A 93 -20.35 -6.83 17.22
N ILE A 94 -20.65 -8.08 17.54
CA ILE A 94 -20.02 -8.81 18.64
C ILE A 94 -19.02 -9.80 18.05
N VAL A 95 -17.75 -9.68 18.45
CA VAL A 95 -16.69 -10.64 18.10
C VAL A 95 -16.23 -11.34 19.36
N ILE A 96 -16.63 -12.60 19.52
CA ILE A 96 -16.18 -13.48 20.60
C ILE A 96 -14.99 -14.29 20.07
N ARG A 97 -13.87 -14.28 20.79
CA ARG A 97 -12.71 -15.13 20.48
C ARG A 97 -12.63 -16.28 21.48
N SER A 98 -12.60 -17.51 20.98
CA SER A 98 -12.33 -18.68 21.81
C SER A 98 -10.89 -18.64 22.35
N ARG A 99 -10.69 -19.00 23.62
CA ARG A 99 -9.34 -19.21 24.15
C ARG A 99 -8.74 -20.45 23.51
N VAL A 100 -7.54 -20.32 22.93
CA VAL A 100 -6.71 -21.48 22.62
C VAL A 100 -6.15 -21.96 23.96
N ALA A 101 -6.37 -23.23 24.30
CA ALA A 101 -5.78 -23.81 25.51
C ALA A 101 -4.26 -23.80 25.37
N ASP A 102 -3.56 -23.25 26.37
CA ASP A 102 -2.11 -23.35 26.45
C ASP A 102 -1.71 -24.82 26.50
N ARG A 103 -0.65 -25.19 25.77
CA ARG A 103 -0.10 -26.53 25.91
C ARG A 103 0.48 -26.62 27.33
N PRO A 104 0.09 -27.62 28.14
CA PRO A 104 0.67 -27.79 29.47
C PRO A 104 2.20 -27.78 29.39
N HIS A 105 2.85 -27.03 30.28
CA HIS A 105 4.32 -26.97 30.37
C HIS A 105 4.96 -28.29 30.84
N GLU A 106 4.15 -29.24 31.28
CA GLU A 106 4.57 -30.56 31.70
C GLU A 106 4.86 -31.47 30.50
N PRO A 107 6.08 -32.03 30.40
CA PRO A 107 6.38 -33.09 29.44
C PRO A 107 5.43 -34.28 29.68
N GLY A 108 4.57 -34.58 28.71
CA GLY A 108 3.63 -35.70 28.76
C GLY A 108 2.15 -35.33 28.94
N THR A 109 1.83 -34.08 29.29
CA THR A 109 0.44 -33.63 29.50
C THR A 109 -0.16 -32.95 28.25
N SER A 110 0.65 -32.75 27.20
CA SER A 110 0.28 -32.07 25.94
C SER A 110 -0.64 -32.85 25.01
N GLY A 111 -1.18 -33.99 25.43
CA GLY A 111 -2.12 -34.78 24.65
C GLY A 111 -3.16 -35.37 25.57
N ARG A 112 -4.33 -34.73 25.70
CA ARG A 112 -5.48 -35.39 26.33
C ARG A 112 -5.87 -36.60 25.48
N ARG A 113 -5.38 -37.79 25.87
CA ARG A 113 -6.10 -39.04 25.65
C ARG A 113 -6.69 -39.43 27.00
N TRP A 114 -7.93 -38.97 27.20
CA TRP A 114 -8.92 -39.47 28.16
C TRP A 114 -8.40 -40.46 29.20
N ARG A 115 -8.10 -40.01 30.42
CA ARG A 115 -8.09 -40.92 31.56
C ARG A 115 -9.54 -41.03 32.04
N LYS A 116 -10.21 -42.14 31.68
CA LYS A 116 -11.50 -42.50 32.28
C LYS A 116 -11.28 -42.76 33.77
N ILE A 117 -12.04 -42.08 34.60
CA ILE A 117 -12.04 -42.25 36.05
C ILE A 117 -12.78 -43.56 36.34
N GLY A 118 -12.11 -44.55 36.97
CA GLY A 118 -12.74 -45.80 37.42
C GLY A 118 -12.04 -47.12 37.10
N VAL A 119 -10.70 -47.20 37.08
CA VAL A 119 -10.00 -48.49 36.95
C VAL A 119 -9.64 -49.01 38.35
N PRO A 120 -10.11 -50.20 38.77
CA PRO A 120 -9.77 -50.77 40.06
C PRO A 120 -8.33 -51.29 40.06
N TYR A 121 -7.73 -51.31 41.26
CA TYR A 121 -6.35 -51.71 41.53
C TYR A 121 -6.06 -53.17 41.21
#